data_AF-A0A6S7I485-F1
#
_entry.id   AF-A0A6S7I485-F1
#
_cell.length_a   1.000
_cell.length_b   1.000
_cell.length_c   1.000
_cell.angle_alpha   90.00
_cell.angle_beta   90.00
_cell.angle_gamma   90.00
#
_symmetry.space_group_name_H-M   'P 1'
#
loop_
_entity.id
_entity.type
_entity.pdbx_description
1 polymer ?
#
loop_
_entity_poly.entity_id
_entity_poly.type
_entity_poly.pdbx_seq_one_letter_code
_entity_poly.pdbx_strand_id
1 'polypeptide(L)'
;MQEDVEGELSLHHDFIQSTATKISAMVQEIDTYLQKVCGSILDQNTLKNVVTGEIVTEVNVDMLLCCIKEGTDAYAKFIKDRLRSKTTSIHSTISRIKFKTSKKTSRLTSKLDIKEETIKALMYVEYARHRGFTVEELLLHEITSSAFFLVDKDGFLRKSTKSQLGSELLKLCPQINPKEQETTPSTNAYIIDFMALVRKVPLKKLEPPVKTFHNLAVALTAMITNTARNCEEIHIVFDTYKEDIIKNVERKRRGNKALYLGISPKAWRVSSGSVLPFPRLDCTHEEADDRMMFHIQDILCHRNDPTSITLLSGDTDVFVCLLYHLSINWLYQDLTELWLIRNSGLKRSILPLHEICTTLGRDLLKCLPALHALTGCDTTSKISTKMSALNTIRKPDDASLIINFDCPPPITDSVIELPELFLVKCLNAILG
;
A
#
# COMPACT_ATOMS: atom_id res chain seq x y z
N MET A 1 -50.83 37.13 5.69
CA MET A 1 -50.08 37.40 4.44
C MET A 1 -49.04 36.31 4.28
N GLN A 2 -49.25 35.09 3.74
CA GLN A 2 -50.20 34.60 2.75
C GLN A 2 -50.60 35.65 1.73
N GLU A 3 -49.64 36.05 0.91
CA GLU A 3 -49.85 36.72 -0.38
C GLU A 3 -48.71 36.26 -1.32
N ASP A 4 -49.11 35.63 -2.41
CA ASP A 4 -48.40 35.38 -3.68
C ASP A 4 -46.87 35.32 -3.69
N VAL A 5 -46.34 34.08 -3.74
CA VAL A 5 -45.07 33.80 -4.44
C VAL A 5 -45.19 32.52 -5.30
N GLU A 6 -46.37 32.26 -5.87
CA GLU A 6 -46.55 31.13 -6.81
C GLU A 6 -46.23 31.48 -8.28
N GLY A 7 -45.95 32.75 -8.59
CA GLY A 7 -45.75 33.20 -9.97
C GLY A 7 -44.32 33.15 -10.51
N GLU A 8 -43.33 33.68 -9.77
CA GLU A 8 -41.98 33.91 -10.32
C GLU A 8 -40.92 32.88 -9.89
N LEU A 9 -40.99 32.36 -8.65
CA LEU A 9 -40.04 31.34 -8.17
C LEU A 9 -40.31 29.97 -8.82
N SER A 10 -41.56 29.66 -9.14
CA SER A 10 -41.98 28.39 -9.78
C SER A 10 -41.49 28.23 -11.22
N LEU A 11 -41.12 29.33 -11.89
CA LEU A 11 -40.57 29.35 -13.25
C LEU A 11 -39.06 29.09 -13.29
N HIS A 12 -38.37 29.21 -12.15
CA HIS A 12 -36.92 29.01 -12.10
C HIS A 12 -36.62 27.51 -11.97
N HIS A 13 -35.79 26.97 -12.88
CA HIS A 13 -35.53 25.53 -13.02
C HIS A 13 -35.10 24.80 -11.73
N ASP A 14 -34.55 25.54 -10.78
CA ASP A 14 -34.12 25.05 -9.46
C ASP A 14 -35.30 24.74 -8.51
N PHE A 15 -36.48 25.33 -8.74
CA PHE A 15 -37.67 25.16 -7.90
C PHE A 15 -38.72 24.23 -8.52
N ILE A 16 -38.39 23.58 -9.65
CA ILE A 16 -39.21 22.50 -10.21
C ILE A 16 -39.25 21.34 -9.22
N GLN A 17 -40.42 20.72 -9.03
CA GLN A 17 -40.66 19.62 -8.09
C GLN A 17 -39.58 18.52 -8.13
N SER A 18 -39.11 18.16 -9.32
CA SER A 18 -38.08 17.13 -9.51
C SER A 18 -36.70 17.58 -9.01
N THR A 19 -36.34 18.85 -9.21
CA THR A 19 -35.11 19.45 -8.68
C THR A 19 -35.18 19.60 -7.16
N ALA A 20 -36.31 20.06 -6.64
CA ALA A 20 -36.54 20.15 -5.19
C ALA A 20 -36.46 18.76 -4.52
N THR A 21 -37.02 17.72 -5.14
CA THR A 21 -36.92 16.34 -4.62
C THR A 21 -35.48 15.84 -4.62
N LYS A 22 -34.71 16.13 -5.68
CA LYS A 22 -33.28 15.78 -5.74
C LYS A 22 -32.46 16.52 -4.69
N ILE A 23 -32.68 17.82 -4.52
CA ILE A 23 -32.01 18.62 -3.49
C ILE A 23 -32.35 18.07 -2.10
N SER A 24 -33.62 17.75 -1.85
CA SER A 24 -34.06 17.20 -0.57
C SER A 24 -33.43 15.83 -0.28
N ALA A 25 -33.27 14.97 -1.30
CA ALA A 25 -32.55 13.71 -1.18
C ALA A 25 -31.05 13.93 -0.90
N MET A 26 -30.41 14.85 -1.60
CA MET A 26 -29.00 15.22 -1.35
C MET A 26 -28.80 15.75 0.07
N VAL A 27 -29.73 16.57 0.57
CA VAL A 27 -29.71 17.08 1.95
C VAL A 27 -29.88 15.93 2.96
N GLN A 28 -30.77 14.97 2.71
CA GLN A 28 -30.91 13.78 3.56
C GLN A 28 -29.66 12.89 3.56
N GLU A 29 -29.00 12.72 2.41
CA GLU A 29 -27.73 11.99 2.32
C GLU A 29 -26.61 12.71 3.11
N ILE A 30 -26.55 14.05 3.01
CA ILE A 30 -25.62 14.86 3.80
C ILE A 30 -25.93 14.72 5.30
N ASP A 31 -27.19 14.81 5.71
CA ASP A 31 -27.58 14.67 7.12
C ASP A 31 -27.26 13.28 7.66
N THR A 32 -27.56 12.23 6.89
CA THR A 32 -27.21 10.84 7.23
C THR A 32 -25.69 10.68 7.37
N TYR A 33 -24.91 11.27 6.48
CA TYR A 33 -23.45 11.26 6.55
C TYR A 33 -22.93 12.02 7.78
N LEU A 34 -23.47 13.20 8.07
CA LEU A 34 -23.08 14.01 9.22
C LEU A 34 -23.43 13.31 10.54
N GLN A 35 -24.59 12.67 10.66
CA GLN A 35 -24.95 11.88 11.83
C GLN A 35 -24.00 10.69 12.02
N LYS A 36 -23.60 10.02 10.92
CA LYS A 36 -22.63 8.92 10.95
C LYS A 36 -21.23 9.38 11.40
N VAL A 37 -20.76 10.53 10.93
CA VAL A 37 -19.40 11.03 11.20
C VAL A 37 -19.30 11.76 12.55
N CYS A 38 -20.31 12.54 12.91
CA CYS A 38 -20.27 13.42 14.09
C CYS A 38 -20.93 12.80 15.34
N GLY A 39 -21.75 11.76 15.20
CA GLY A 39 -22.62 11.23 16.26
C GLY A 39 -23.90 12.05 16.41
N SER A 40 -24.69 11.82 17.47
CA SER A 40 -25.83 12.68 17.79
C SER A 40 -25.35 14.11 18.00
N ILE A 41 -25.82 15.05 17.17
CA ILE A 41 -25.45 16.48 17.11
C ILE A 41 -25.63 17.23 18.45
N LEU A 42 -26.21 16.59 19.47
CA LEU A 42 -26.73 17.24 20.66
C LEU A 42 -25.76 17.33 21.85
N ASP A 43 -24.55 16.80 21.79
CA ASP A 43 -23.61 16.98 22.91
C ASP A 43 -22.15 16.81 22.48
N GLN A 44 -21.48 17.91 22.13
CA GLN A 44 -20.04 18.11 22.34
C GLN A 44 -19.55 19.47 21.81
N ASN A 45 -18.90 20.26 22.68
CA ASN A 45 -18.14 21.47 22.35
C ASN A 45 -16.84 21.17 21.54
N THR A 46 -16.78 20.07 20.77
CA THR A 46 -15.59 19.66 20.02
C THR A 46 -15.82 19.79 18.52
N LEU A 47 -14.94 20.53 17.85
CA LEU A 47 -15.01 20.75 16.41
C LEU A 47 -14.38 19.54 15.71
N LYS A 48 -15.13 18.84 14.85
CA LYS A 48 -14.65 17.66 14.11
C LYS A 48 -14.47 17.98 12.63
N ASN A 49 -13.43 17.44 12.02
CA ASN A 49 -13.26 17.52 10.58
C ASN A 49 -14.21 16.53 9.89
N VAL A 50 -15.15 17.04 9.09
CA VAL A 50 -16.18 16.22 8.41
C VAL A 50 -15.58 15.23 7.39
N VAL A 51 -14.41 15.54 6.82
CA VAL A 51 -13.75 14.69 5.82
C VAL A 51 -12.88 13.61 6.47
N THR A 52 -12.22 13.91 7.59
CA THR A 52 -11.28 12.98 8.24
C THR A 52 -11.80 12.33 9.51
N GLY A 53 -12.88 12.84 10.11
CA GLY A 53 -13.43 12.38 11.39
C GLY A 53 -12.59 12.78 12.61
N GLU A 54 -11.49 13.49 12.43
CA GLU A 54 -10.56 13.86 13.50
C GLU A 54 -11.08 15.05 14.33
N ILE A 55 -10.81 15.03 15.64
CA ILE A 55 -11.11 16.13 16.56
C ILE A 55 -10.07 17.24 16.36
N VAL A 56 -10.54 18.46 16.07
CA VAL A 56 -9.72 19.66 15.95
C VAL A 56 -9.28 20.10 17.34
N THR A 57 -7.97 20.26 17.55
CA THR A 57 -7.39 20.67 18.84
C THR A 57 -7.93 22.02 19.31
N GLU A 58 -8.05 22.23 20.63
CA GLU A 58 -8.60 23.45 21.25
C GLU A 58 -8.00 24.76 20.70
N VAL A 59 -6.68 24.77 20.42
CA VAL A 59 -5.97 25.93 19.85
C VAL A 59 -6.48 26.35 18.46
N ASN A 60 -6.96 25.39 17.65
CA ASN A 60 -7.52 25.66 16.32
C ASN A 60 -9.02 25.98 16.39
N VAL A 61 -9.73 25.49 17.42
CA VAL A 61 -11.14 25.80 17.68
C VAL A 61 -11.30 27.27 18.04
N ASP A 62 -10.49 27.79 18.95
CA ASP A 62 -10.53 29.21 19.32
C ASP A 62 -10.25 30.14 18.13
N MET A 63 -9.32 29.78 17.24
CA MET A 63 -9.03 30.57 16.03
C MET A 63 -10.20 30.58 15.03
N LEU A 64 -10.83 29.42 14.80
CA LEU A 64 -11.98 29.30 13.89
C LEU A 64 -13.23 30.01 14.45
N LEU A 65 -13.43 29.99 15.77
CA LEU A 65 -14.49 30.75 16.42
C LEU A 65 -14.18 32.26 16.45
N CYS A 66 -12.91 32.64 16.65
CA CYS A 66 -12.48 34.04 16.64
C CYS A 66 -12.60 34.71 15.26
N CYS A 67 -12.62 33.97 14.15
CA CYS A 67 -12.77 34.57 12.82
C CYS A 67 -14.13 35.28 12.64
N ILE A 68 -15.19 34.76 13.27
CA ILE A 68 -16.52 35.39 13.25
C ILE A 68 -16.47 36.70 14.03
N LYS A 69 -15.86 36.69 15.21
CA LYS A 69 -15.71 37.88 16.06
C LYS A 69 -14.86 38.96 15.38
N GLU A 70 -13.66 38.62 14.91
CA GLU A 70 -12.78 39.57 14.22
C GLU A 70 -13.40 40.10 12.92
N GLY A 71 -14.13 39.27 12.18
CA GLY A 71 -14.89 39.70 11.00
C GLY A 71 -16.00 40.69 11.36
N THR A 72 -16.71 40.45 12.45
CA THR A 72 -17.77 41.34 12.94
C THR A 72 -17.20 42.69 13.39
N ASP A 73 -16.06 42.68 14.10
CA ASP A 73 -15.37 43.89 14.54
C ASP A 73 -14.82 44.69 13.34
N ALA A 74 -14.27 44.00 12.34
CA ALA A 74 -13.80 44.62 11.10
C ALA A 74 -14.94 45.25 10.29
N TYR A 75 -16.11 44.62 10.25
CA TYR A 75 -17.31 45.18 9.64
C TYR A 75 -17.79 46.42 10.40
N ALA A 76 -17.90 46.34 11.73
CA ALA A 76 -18.29 47.48 12.55
C ALA A 76 -17.34 48.67 12.36
N LYS A 77 -16.03 48.40 12.27
CA LYS A 77 -15.01 49.40 11.97
C LYS A 77 -15.17 49.99 10.57
N PHE A 78 -15.45 49.18 9.55
CA PHE A 78 -15.73 49.67 8.19
C PHE A 78 -16.92 50.63 8.17
N ILE A 79 -18.03 50.26 8.81
CA ILE A 79 -19.23 51.10 8.89
C ILE A 79 -18.91 52.42 9.61
N LYS A 80 -18.19 52.34 10.74
CA LYS A 80 -17.79 53.52 11.50
C LYS A 80 -16.90 54.44 10.67
N ASP A 81 -15.78 53.94 10.17
CA ASP A 81 -14.71 54.75 9.58
C ASP A 81 -15.08 55.31 8.20
N ARG A 82 -15.89 54.58 7.40
CA ARG A 82 -16.19 54.96 6.01
C ARG A 82 -17.59 55.52 5.81
N LEU A 83 -18.60 55.00 6.52
CA LEU A 83 -19.99 55.44 6.32
C LEU A 83 -20.42 56.49 7.34
N ARG A 84 -19.97 56.39 8.61
CA ARG A 84 -20.35 57.33 9.67
C ARG A 84 -19.39 58.50 9.79
N SER A 85 -18.14 58.26 10.17
CA SER A 85 -17.14 59.32 10.40
C SER A 85 -16.50 59.83 9.11
N LYS A 86 -16.61 59.08 8.00
CA LYS A 86 -16.05 59.41 6.67
C LYS A 86 -14.54 59.76 6.70
N THR A 87 -13.82 59.21 7.66
CA THR A 87 -12.38 59.42 7.85
C THR A 87 -11.54 58.64 6.83
N THR A 88 -12.14 57.69 6.12
CA THR A 88 -11.48 56.90 5.08
C THR A 88 -12.40 56.78 3.86
N SER A 89 -11.85 56.96 2.66
CA SER A 89 -12.63 56.87 1.42
C SER A 89 -13.23 55.49 1.23
N ILE A 90 -14.46 55.43 0.74
CA ILE A 90 -15.18 54.17 0.46
C ILE A 90 -14.46 53.32 -0.59
N HIS A 91 -13.73 53.94 -1.51
CA HIS A 91 -13.00 53.26 -2.60
C HIS A 91 -11.61 52.74 -2.17
N SER A 92 -11.14 53.09 -0.97
CA SER A 92 -9.84 52.61 -0.50
C SER A 92 -9.83 51.09 -0.27
N THR A 93 -8.70 50.45 -0.53
CA THR A 93 -8.57 48.99 -0.41
C THR A 93 -8.87 48.51 1.01
N ILE A 94 -9.66 47.45 1.15
CA ILE A 94 -9.86 46.75 2.42
C ILE A 94 -8.78 45.67 2.52
N SER A 95 -7.88 45.81 3.50
CA SER A 95 -6.81 44.82 3.70
C SER A 95 -7.38 43.49 4.18
N ARG A 96 -6.95 42.40 3.55
CA ARG A 96 -7.31 41.04 3.96
C ARG A 96 -6.74 40.72 5.36
N ILE A 97 -7.60 40.29 6.29
CA ILE A 97 -7.17 39.76 7.59
C ILE A 97 -6.47 38.42 7.33
N LYS A 98 -5.17 38.34 7.67
CA LYS A 98 -4.36 37.14 7.48
C LYS A 98 -4.36 36.32 8.76
N PHE A 99 -5.15 35.25 8.81
CA PHE A 99 -5.03 34.24 9.85
C PHE A 99 -3.77 33.40 9.57
N LYS A 100 -2.80 33.40 10.49
CA LYS A 100 -1.65 32.49 10.40
C LYS A 100 -2.12 31.10 10.78
N THR A 101 -2.40 30.25 9.78
CA THR A 101 -2.52 28.81 9.99
C THR A 101 -1.20 28.33 10.55
N SER A 102 -1.19 27.86 11.80
CA SER A 102 -0.06 27.07 12.27
C SER A 102 0.02 25.86 11.35
N LYS A 103 1.09 25.74 10.55
CA LYS A 103 1.41 24.54 9.75
C LYS A 103 1.80 23.36 10.66
N LYS A 104 1.15 23.21 11.82
CA LYS A 104 1.20 22.02 12.64
C LYS A 104 -0.16 21.36 12.48
N THR A 105 -0.33 20.64 11.38
CA THR A 105 -1.06 19.37 11.48
C THR A 105 -0.51 18.66 12.70
N SER A 106 -1.40 18.30 13.61
CA SER A 106 -1.09 17.54 14.81
C SER A 106 -0.19 16.38 14.42
N ARG A 107 1.09 16.45 14.83
CA ARG A 107 1.79 15.22 15.15
C ARG A 107 0.93 14.58 16.23
N LEU A 108 0.46 13.36 15.99
CA LEU A 108 -0.02 12.48 17.05
C LEU A 108 0.93 12.62 18.25
N THR A 109 0.33 12.76 19.43
CA THR A 109 0.90 12.55 20.79
C THR A 109 2.42 12.59 20.90
N SER A 110 2.95 13.50 21.73
CA SER A 110 4.38 13.66 22.10
C SER A 110 5.25 12.48 21.68
N LYS A 111 6.04 12.71 20.63
CA LYS A 111 7.05 11.78 20.10
C LYS A 111 7.65 10.91 21.20
N LEU A 112 7.51 9.59 21.09
CA LEU A 112 8.34 8.66 21.85
C LEU A 112 9.78 8.80 21.34
N ASP A 113 10.66 9.32 22.18
CA ASP A 113 12.10 9.29 21.89
C ASP A 113 12.61 7.88 22.16
N ILE A 114 12.94 7.16 21.08
CA ILE A 114 13.49 5.80 21.13
C ILE A 114 14.71 5.76 22.06
N LYS A 115 15.52 6.83 22.08
CA LYS A 115 16.70 6.89 22.95
C LYS A 115 16.30 6.97 24.41
N GLU A 116 15.30 7.78 24.73
CA GLU A 116 14.81 7.94 26.10
C GLU A 116 14.15 6.65 26.62
N GLU A 117 13.30 6.00 25.81
CA GLU A 117 12.69 4.72 26.18
C GLU A 117 13.72 3.60 26.32
N THR A 118 14.76 3.58 25.47
CA THR A 118 15.86 2.61 25.60
C THR A 118 16.62 2.83 26.92
N ILE A 119 16.90 4.08 27.28
CA ILE A 119 17.56 4.42 28.55
C ILE A 119 16.70 3.98 29.74
N LYS A 120 15.39 4.25 29.71
CA LYS A 120 14.46 3.81 30.77
C LYS A 120 14.43 2.29 30.90
N ALA A 121 14.34 1.57 29.78
CA ALA A 121 14.35 0.12 29.78
C ALA A 121 15.62 -0.45 30.41
N LEU A 122 16.80 0.05 30.01
CA LEU A 122 18.08 -0.36 30.60
C LEU A 122 18.13 -0.06 32.10
N MET A 123 17.62 1.10 32.51
CA MET A 123 17.58 1.49 33.92
C MET A 123 16.64 0.59 34.74
N TYR A 124 15.48 0.20 34.19
CA TYR A 124 14.57 -0.73 34.85
C TYR A 124 15.18 -2.12 34.99
N VAL A 125 15.88 -2.60 33.96
CA VAL A 125 16.60 -3.88 34.02
C VAL A 125 17.66 -3.84 35.13
N GLU A 126 18.49 -2.80 35.17
CA GLU A 126 19.55 -2.67 36.18
C GLU A 126 18.98 -2.60 37.61
N TYR A 127 17.90 -1.83 37.79
CA TYR A 127 17.22 -1.70 39.08
C TYR A 127 16.64 -3.02 39.58
N ALA A 128 15.96 -3.75 38.71
CA ALA A 128 15.37 -5.03 39.04
C ALA A 128 16.44 -6.10 39.32
N ARG A 129 17.55 -6.08 38.60
CA ARG A 129 18.72 -6.94 38.91
C ARG A 129 19.26 -6.68 40.30
N HIS A 130 19.38 -5.43 40.73
CA HIS A 130 19.80 -5.10 42.09
C HIS A 130 18.79 -5.58 43.16
N ARG A 131 17.53 -5.79 42.79
CA ARG A 131 16.49 -6.34 43.66
C ARG A 131 16.42 -7.88 43.63
N GLY A 132 17.32 -8.54 42.90
CA GLY A 132 17.42 -9.99 42.84
C GLY A 132 16.60 -10.64 41.73
N PHE A 133 16.00 -9.87 40.81
CA PHE A 133 15.35 -10.42 39.62
C PHE A 133 16.38 -10.76 38.54
N THR A 134 16.13 -11.83 37.80
CA THR A 134 16.92 -12.22 36.63
C THR A 134 16.48 -11.42 35.40
N VAL A 135 17.33 -11.33 34.37
CA VAL A 135 16.96 -10.63 33.13
C VAL A 135 15.87 -11.39 32.40
N GLU A 136 15.93 -12.71 32.46
CA GLU A 136 14.98 -13.65 31.89
C GLU A 136 13.58 -13.42 32.47
N GLU A 137 13.44 -13.29 33.80
CA GLU A 137 12.18 -12.96 34.46
C GLU A 137 11.62 -11.60 34.02
N LEU A 138 12.49 -10.62 33.76
CA LEU A 138 12.07 -9.28 33.37
C LEU A 138 11.59 -9.21 31.92
N LEU A 139 12.22 -9.98 31.03
CA LEU A 139 11.85 -10.04 29.61
C LEU A 139 10.53 -10.78 29.35
N LEU A 140 9.96 -11.44 30.37
CA LEU A 140 8.58 -11.94 30.34
C LEU A 140 7.52 -10.83 30.40
N HIS A 141 7.94 -9.60 30.70
CA HIS A 141 7.05 -8.45 30.84
C HIS A 141 7.45 -7.31 29.90
N GLU A 142 6.49 -6.47 29.53
CA GLU A 142 6.77 -5.26 28.75
C GLU A 142 7.57 -4.26 29.60
N ILE A 143 8.83 -4.04 29.25
CA ILE A 143 9.74 -3.14 29.96
C ILE A 143 9.64 -1.69 29.42
N THR A 144 8.95 -1.51 28.30
CA THR A 144 8.85 -0.24 27.56
C THR A 144 7.40 0.17 27.42
N SER A 145 7.14 1.47 27.32
CA SER A 145 5.77 2.00 27.19
C SER A 145 5.09 1.65 25.85
N SER A 146 5.87 1.18 24.88
CA SER A 146 5.40 0.72 23.58
C SER A 146 6.43 -0.21 22.93
N ALA A 147 5.99 -1.03 21.98
CA ALA A 147 6.84 -1.93 21.19
C ALA A 147 7.65 -1.17 20.11
N PHE A 148 8.43 -0.16 20.49
CA PHE A 148 9.13 0.76 19.55
C PHE A 148 10.15 0.07 18.63
N PHE A 149 10.54 -1.18 18.90
CA PHE A 149 11.33 -1.99 17.99
C PHE A 149 10.52 -2.49 16.79
N LEU A 150 9.21 -2.65 16.95
CA LEU A 150 8.26 -3.11 15.94
C LEU A 150 7.41 -1.98 15.35
N VAL A 151 7.27 -0.84 16.02
CA VAL A 151 6.52 0.30 15.50
C VAL A 151 7.40 1.51 15.22
N ASP A 152 7.03 2.31 14.23
CA ASP A 152 7.62 3.60 13.96
C ASP A 152 7.02 4.68 14.87
N LYS A 153 7.55 5.91 14.72
CA LYS A 153 7.15 7.09 15.50
C LYS A 153 5.66 7.43 15.42
N ASP A 154 4.95 6.93 14.42
CA ASP A 154 3.54 7.21 14.17
C ASP A 154 2.66 6.00 14.60
N GLY A 155 3.24 5.00 15.28
CA GLY A 155 2.53 3.84 15.84
C GLY A 155 2.28 2.70 14.85
N PHE A 156 2.83 2.77 13.64
CA PHE A 156 2.65 1.74 12.62
C PHE A 156 3.87 0.83 12.51
N LEU A 157 3.73 -0.33 11.85
CA LEU A 157 4.87 -1.22 11.57
C LEU A 157 6.04 -0.49 10.87
N ARG A 158 7.26 -0.75 11.35
CA ARG A 158 8.50 -0.21 10.76
C ARG A 158 8.70 -0.80 9.36
N LYS A 159 8.93 0.06 8.38
CA LYS A 159 9.11 -0.35 6.99
C LYS A 159 10.50 -0.93 6.72
N SER A 160 10.53 -2.02 5.95
CA SER A 160 11.73 -2.50 5.27
C SER A 160 11.81 -1.94 3.85
N THR A 161 13.03 -1.81 3.31
CA THR A 161 13.22 -1.51 1.89
C THR A 161 13.07 -2.82 1.11
N LYS A 162 11.85 -3.21 0.77
CA LYS A 162 11.55 -4.50 0.11
C LYS A 162 12.44 -4.77 -1.10
N SER A 163 12.60 -3.77 -1.97
CA SER A 163 13.43 -3.85 -3.18
C SER A 163 14.90 -4.21 -2.92
N GLN A 164 15.40 -3.92 -1.70
CA GLN A 164 16.76 -4.29 -1.30
C GLN A 164 16.97 -5.80 -1.42
N LEU A 165 16.01 -6.63 -0.98
CA LEU A 165 16.16 -8.09 -1.05
C LEU A 165 16.38 -8.56 -2.49
N GLY A 166 15.57 -8.06 -3.43
CA GLY A 166 15.72 -8.39 -4.84
C GLY A 166 17.08 -7.96 -5.40
N SER A 167 17.56 -6.77 -5.04
CA SER A 167 18.88 -6.30 -5.44
C SER A 167 20.02 -7.12 -4.86
N GLU A 168 19.94 -7.52 -3.58
CA GLU A 168 20.98 -8.33 -2.94
C GLU A 168 21.03 -9.76 -3.50
N LEU A 169 19.88 -10.38 -3.78
CA LEU A 169 19.85 -11.70 -4.43
C LEU A 169 20.50 -11.66 -5.82
N LEU A 170 20.24 -10.61 -6.62
CA LEU A 170 20.86 -10.46 -7.94
C LEU A 170 22.37 -10.25 -7.87
N LYS A 171 22.92 -9.64 -6.80
CA LYS A 171 24.38 -9.53 -6.62
C LYS A 171 25.05 -10.89 -6.40
N LEU A 172 24.31 -11.89 -5.91
CA LEU A 172 24.79 -13.26 -5.77
C LEU A 172 24.81 -14.02 -7.10
N CYS A 173 24.27 -13.44 -8.17
CA CYS A 173 24.23 -14.02 -9.51
C CYS A 173 24.99 -13.11 -10.50
N PRO A 174 26.32 -12.92 -10.34
CA PRO A 174 27.10 -11.98 -11.14
C PRO A 174 27.13 -12.29 -12.64
N GLN A 175 26.86 -13.54 -13.02
CA GLN A 175 26.78 -13.99 -14.41
C GLN A 175 25.49 -13.57 -15.12
N ILE A 176 24.44 -13.20 -14.37
CA ILE A 176 23.17 -12.74 -14.94
C ILE A 176 23.28 -11.24 -15.20
N ASN A 177 23.39 -10.83 -16.45
CA ASN A 177 23.36 -9.42 -16.84
C ASN A 177 21.94 -9.02 -17.32
N PRO A 178 21.12 -8.34 -16.50
CA PRO A 178 19.73 -8.02 -16.86
C PRO A 178 19.62 -6.98 -17.99
N LYS A 179 20.73 -6.36 -18.38
CA LYS A 179 20.79 -5.30 -19.40
C LYS A 179 21.16 -5.82 -20.81
N GLU A 180 21.68 -7.04 -20.92
CA GLU A 180 22.06 -7.62 -22.21
C GLU A 180 20.87 -8.29 -22.93
N GLN A 181 19.81 -8.61 -22.20
CA GLN A 181 18.58 -9.17 -22.76
C GLN A 181 17.68 -8.04 -23.31
N GLU A 182 17.99 -7.55 -24.51
CA GLU A 182 17.20 -6.50 -25.18
C GLU A 182 15.88 -7.04 -25.75
N THR A 183 15.84 -8.29 -26.19
CA THR A 183 14.67 -8.94 -26.78
C THR A 183 13.92 -9.77 -25.75
N THR A 184 12.59 -9.66 -25.75
CA THR A 184 11.74 -10.56 -24.97
C THR A 184 11.76 -11.97 -25.55
N PRO A 185 11.91 -13.00 -24.72
CA PRO A 185 11.83 -14.39 -25.18
C PRO A 185 10.44 -14.68 -25.75
N SER A 186 10.39 -15.52 -26.77
CA SER A 186 9.14 -16.13 -27.23
C SER A 186 8.73 -17.17 -26.21
N THR A 187 7.55 -17.04 -25.62
CA THR A 187 7.10 -17.92 -24.54
C THR A 187 5.68 -18.38 -24.78
N ASN A 188 5.29 -19.51 -24.21
CA ASN A 188 3.94 -20.06 -24.41
C ASN A 188 2.87 -19.18 -23.76
N ALA A 189 3.15 -18.66 -22.56
CA ALA A 189 2.22 -17.80 -21.84
C ALA A 189 2.89 -16.52 -21.31
N TYR A 190 2.14 -15.43 -21.31
CA TYR A 190 2.57 -14.13 -20.79
C TYR A 190 1.61 -13.63 -19.70
N ILE A 191 2.09 -13.50 -18.47
CA ILE A 191 1.28 -13.07 -17.31
C ILE A 191 1.63 -11.62 -16.93
N ILE A 192 0.62 -10.77 -16.81
CA ILE A 192 0.76 -9.33 -16.60
C ILE A 192 0.16 -8.93 -15.25
N ASP A 193 0.98 -8.36 -14.37
CA ASP A 193 0.51 -7.50 -13.29
C ASP A 193 -0.10 -6.23 -13.92
N PHE A 194 -1.43 -6.17 -13.95
CA PHE A 194 -2.14 -5.09 -14.61
C PHE A 194 -1.81 -3.73 -13.98
N MET A 195 -1.66 -3.66 -12.66
CA MET A 195 -1.38 -2.39 -12.00
C MET A 195 0.03 -1.90 -12.28
N ALA A 196 1.00 -2.80 -12.43
CA ALA A 196 2.34 -2.46 -12.92
C ALA A 196 2.33 -1.91 -14.36
N LEU A 197 1.41 -2.37 -15.21
CA LEU A 197 1.21 -1.84 -16.56
C LEU A 197 0.53 -0.47 -16.54
N VAL A 198 -0.60 -0.34 -15.82
CA VAL A 198 -1.41 0.89 -15.75
C VAL A 198 -0.60 2.08 -15.25
N ARG A 199 0.24 1.87 -14.23
CA ARG A 199 1.12 2.93 -13.68
C ARG A 199 2.06 3.55 -14.72
N LYS A 200 2.29 2.87 -15.84
CA LYS A 200 3.13 3.38 -16.93
C LYS A 200 2.37 4.02 -18.07
N VAL A 201 1.04 3.89 -18.10
CA VAL A 201 0.23 4.49 -19.16
C VAL A 201 0.52 5.99 -19.15
N PRO A 202 1.13 6.52 -20.22
CA PRO A 202 1.50 7.92 -20.24
C PRO A 202 0.26 8.72 -20.59
N LEU A 203 -0.69 8.82 -19.64
CA LEU A 203 -2.01 9.43 -19.83
C LEU A 203 -1.94 10.83 -20.46
N LYS A 204 -0.85 11.56 -20.21
CA LYS A 204 -0.57 12.90 -20.74
C LYS A 204 0.13 12.95 -22.10
N LYS A 205 0.73 11.84 -22.56
CA LYS A 205 1.49 11.75 -23.83
C LYS A 205 0.81 10.87 -24.89
N LEU A 206 -0.37 10.32 -24.58
CA LEU A 206 -1.16 9.60 -25.57
C LEU A 206 -1.76 10.61 -26.55
N GLU A 207 -1.61 10.34 -27.84
CA GLU A 207 -2.25 11.09 -28.93
C GLU A 207 -3.26 10.18 -29.63
N PRO A 208 -4.58 10.50 -29.62
CA PRO A 208 -5.20 11.61 -28.92
C PRO A 208 -5.17 11.46 -27.38
N PRO A 209 -5.23 12.56 -26.61
CA PRO A 209 -5.27 12.49 -25.15
C PRO A 209 -6.46 11.66 -24.68
N VAL A 210 -6.28 10.93 -23.58
CA VAL A 210 -7.33 10.06 -23.01
C VAL A 210 -8.49 10.92 -22.52
N LYS A 211 -9.50 11.09 -23.37
CA LYS A 211 -10.73 11.84 -23.07
C LYS A 211 -11.87 10.93 -22.61
N THR A 212 -11.82 9.65 -22.97
CA THR A 212 -12.87 8.66 -22.70
C THR A 212 -12.29 7.36 -22.17
N PHE A 213 -13.10 6.57 -21.46
CA PHE A 213 -12.76 5.21 -21.07
C PHE A 213 -12.45 4.32 -22.29
N HIS A 214 -13.08 4.58 -23.43
CA HIS A 214 -12.77 3.88 -24.67
C HIS A 214 -11.31 4.14 -25.12
N ASN A 215 -10.84 5.39 -25.08
CA ASN A 215 -9.45 5.68 -25.43
C ASN A 215 -8.46 5.04 -24.46
N LEU A 216 -8.80 5.00 -23.17
CA LEU A 216 -8.00 4.31 -22.16
C LEU A 216 -7.94 2.80 -22.45
N ALA A 217 -9.08 2.18 -22.75
CA ALA A 217 -9.16 0.75 -23.08
C ALA A 217 -8.33 0.42 -24.33
N VAL A 218 -8.46 1.22 -25.41
CA VAL A 218 -7.66 1.04 -26.63
C VAL A 218 -6.16 1.16 -26.35
N ALA A 219 -5.75 2.16 -25.56
CA ALA A 219 -4.34 2.34 -25.20
C ALA A 219 -3.80 1.16 -24.36
N LEU A 220 -4.58 0.69 -23.38
CA LEU A 220 -4.22 -0.47 -22.56
C LEU A 220 -4.14 -1.75 -23.39
N THR A 221 -5.13 -2.02 -24.24
CA THR A 221 -5.13 -3.18 -25.14
C THR A 221 -3.92 -3.13 -26.07
N ALA A 222 -3.61 -1.99 -26.67
CA ALA A 222 -2.42 -1.83 -27.50
C ALA A 222 -1.12 -2.08 -26.71
N MET A 223 -1.02 -1.62 -25.46
CA MET A 223 0.15 -1.89 -24.62
C MET A 223 0.27 -3.39 -24.30
N ILE A 224 -0.82 -4.07 -23.97
CA ILE A 224 -0.84 -5.50 -23.67
C ILE A 224 -0.40 -6.30 -24.90
N THR A 225 -1.05 -6.08 -26.04
CA THR A 225 -0.76 -6.82 -27.28
C THR A 225 0.64 -6.53 -27.81
N ASN A 226 1.15 -5.30 -27.64
CA ASN A 226 2.52 -4.96 -28.01
C ASN A 226 3.57 -5.58 -27.09
N THR A 227 3.27 -5.72 -25.81
CA THR A 227 4.19 -6.30 -24.83
C THR A 227 4.29 -7.81 -24.98
N ALA A 228 3.20 -8.46 -25.38
CA ALA A 228 3.06 -9.90 -25.47
C ALA A 228 2.87 -10.37 -26.93
N ARG A 229 3.58 -9.75 -27.89
CA ARG A 229 3.44 -10.09 -29.34
C ARG A 229 3.85 -11.52 -29.68
N ASN A 230 4.76 -12.10 -28.89
CA ASN A 230 5.39 -13.39 -29.15
C ASN A 230 4.94 -14.45 -28.13
N CYS A 231 3.65 -14.51 -27.82
CA CYS A 231 3.09 -15.56 -26.98
C CYS A 231 1.76 -16.10 -27.50
N GLU A 232 1.45 -17.35 -27.14
CA GLU A 232 0.19 -18.01 -27.50
C GLU A 232 -0.97 -17.54 -26.62
N GLU A 233 -0.70 -17.32 -25.34
CA GLU A 233 -1.71 -16.99 -24.32
C GLU A 233 -1.28 -15.81 -23.44
N ILE A 234 -2.21 -14.89 -23.14
CA ILE A 234 -1.96 -13.71 -22.30
C ILE A 234 -2.91 -13.75 -21.11
N HIS A 235 -2.36 -13.73 -19.89
CA HIS A 235 -3.12 -13.59 -18.66
C HIS A 235 -2.91 -12.18 -18.10
N ILE A 236 -4.02 -11.49 -17.81
CA ILE A 236 -3.99 -10.17 -17.18
C ILE A 236 -4.54 -10.32 -15.77
N VAL A 237 -3.70 -10.03 -14.78
CA VAL A 237 -4.01 -10.25 -13.37
C VAL A 237 -4.23 -8.91 -12.69
N PHE A 238 -5.37 -8.79 -12.00
CA PHE A 238 -5.81 -7.58 -11.32
C PHE A 238 -5.84 -7.79 -9.81
N ASP A 239 -5.54 -6.72 -9.08
CA ASP A 239 -5.94 -6.62 -7.68
C ASP A 239 -7.48 -6.59 -7.58
N THR A 240 -8.00 -7.24 -6.56
CA THR A 240 -9.37 -7.01 -6.09
C THR A 240 -9.29 -6.12 -4.86
N TYR A 241 -10.15 -5.13 -4.76
CA TYR A 241 -10.15 -4.19 -3.64
C TYR A 241 -11.37 -4.49 -2.75
N LYS A 242 -11.14 -4.88 -1.50
CA LYS A 242 -12.19 -5.11 -0.49
C LYS A 242 -12.08 -4.07 0.63
N GLU A 243 -13.22 -3.66 1.18
CA GLU A 243 -13.28 -2.80 2.35
C GLU A 243 -12.82 -3.58 3.61
N ASP A 244 -12.21 -2.88 4.57
CA ASP A 244 -11.78 -3.40 5.89
C ASP A 244 -10.76 -4.57 5.94
N ILE A 245 -9.63 -4.47 5.22
CA ILE A 245 -8.53 -5.46 5.26
C ILE A 245 -7.20 -4.84 5.71
N ILE A 246 -6.27 -5.68 6.19
CA ILE A 246 -4.89 -5.38 6.64
C ILE A 246 -4.18 -4.36 5.73
N LYS A 247 -4.35 -4.46 4.40
CA LYS A 247 -3.72 -3.56 3.42
C LYS A 247 -4.32 -2.15 3.35
N ASN A 248 -5.46 -1.89 3.97
CA ASN A 248 -6.02 -0.53 4.04
C ASN A 248 -5.12 0.43 4.81
N VAL A 249 -4.34 -0.07 5.77
CA VAL A 249 -3.33 0.72 6.49
C VAL A 249 -2.22 1.19 5.53
N GLU A 250 -1.71 0.28 4.70
CA GLU A 250 -0.67 0.62 3.72
C GLU A 250 -1.20 1.51 2.60
N ARG A 251 -2.47 1.34 2.18
CA ARG A 251 -3.15 2.23 1.24
C ARG A 251 -3.32 3.64 1.80
N LYS A 252 -3.81 3.77 3.04
CA LYS A 252 -3.92 5.06 3.74
C LYS A 252 -2.55 5.76 3.83
N ARG A 253 -1.48 5.01 4.09
CA ARG A 253 -0.09 5.52 4.11
C ARG A 253 0.42 6.01 2.75
N ARG A 254 0.00 5.41 1.63
CA ARG A 254 0.41 5.81 0.27
C ARG A 254 -0.29 7.09 -0.23
N GLY A 255 -1.31 7.58 0.48
CA GLY A 255 -2.00 8.85 0.23
C GLY A 255 -3.09 8.80 -0.86
N ASN A 256 -4.00 9.79 -0.84
CA ASN A 256 -5.25 9.89 -1.61
C ASN A 256 -5.12 10.07 -3.15
N LYS A 257 -4.12 9.47 -3.81
CA LYS A 257 -4.02 9.46 -5.29
C LYS A 257 -4.26 8.07 -5.86
N ALA A 258 -5.34 7.43 -5.46
CA ALA A 258 -5.73 6.13 -5.99
C ALA A 258 -6.69 6.32 -7.17
N LEU A 259 -6.29 5.79 -8.33
CA LEU A 259 -7.21 5.46 -9.41
C LEU A 259 -7.72 4.06 -9.13
N TYR A 260 -9.00 3.93 -8.79
CA TYR A 260 -9.63 2.63 -8.51
C TYR A 260 -10.17 2.03 -9.81
N LEU A 261 -9.54 0.94 -10.26
CA LEU A 261 -10.06 0.06 -11.30
C LEU A 261 -10.30 -1.29 -10.62
N GLY A 262 -11.52 -1.47 -10.09
CA GLY A 262 -11.91 -2.72 -9.44
C GLY A 262 -12.27 -3.77 -10.47
N ILE A 263 -11.61 -4.93 -10.43
CA ILE A 263 -12.05 -6.11 -11.18
C ILE A 263 -12.48 -7.21 -10.20
N SER A 264 -13.64 -7.77 -10.54
CA SER A 264 -14.39 -8.82 -9.86
C SER A 264 -13.51 -10.05 -9.56
N PRO A 265 -13.82 -10.85 -8.51
CA PRO A 265 -13.19 -12.16 -8.28
C PRO A 265 -13.39 -13.16 -9.42
N LYS A 266 -14.26 -12.84 -10.40
CA LYS A 266 -14.54 -13.69 -11.56
C LYS A 266 -13.52 -13.48 -12.68
N ALA A 267 -13.04 -14.58 -13.26
CA ALA A 267 -12.19 -14.56 -14.44
C ALA A 267 -13.01 -14.68 -15.73
N TRP A 268 -12.43 -14.14 -16.80
CA TRP A 268 -13.05 -14.09 -18.13
C TRP A 268 -12.03 -14.45 -19.18
N ARG A 269 -12.45 -15.25 -20.17
CA ARG A 269 -11.66 -15.56 -21.36
C ARG A 269 -12.15 -14.70 -22.51
N VAL A 270 -11.20 -14.06 -23.20
CA VAL A 270 -11.49 -13.25 -24.39
C VAL A 270 -10.86 -13.94 -25.61
N SER A 271 -11.67 -14.26 -26.61
CA SER A 271 -11.22 -14.90 -27.86
C SER A 271 -12.02 -14.40 -29.04
N SER A 272 -11.36 -13.86 -30.08
CA SER A 272 -11.94 -13.47 -31.38
C SER A 272 -13.37 -12.92 -31.31
N GLY A 273 -13.58 -11.85 -30.55
CA GLY A 273 -14.87 -11.16 -30.43
C GLY A 273 -15.86 -11.76 -29.43
N SER A 274 -15.51 -12.84 -28.74
CA SER A 274 -16.29 -13.43 -27.65
C SER A 274 -15.64 -13.19 -26.30
N VAL A 275 -16.49 -12.98 -25.29
CA VAL A 275 -16.11 -12.86 -23.88
C VAL A 275 -16.93 -13.89 -23.12
N LEU A 276 -16.25 -14.90 -22.55
CA LEU A 276 -16.89 -15.99 -21.83
C LEU A 276 -16.39 -16.03 -20.38
N PRO A 277 -17.25 -16.35 -19.41
CA PRO A 277 -16.80 -16.62 -18.05
C PRO A 277 -15.74 -17.72 -18.04
N PHE A 278 -14.75 -17.61 -17.17
CA PHE A 278 -13.69 -18.61 -17.03
C PHE A 278 -13.53 -19.04 -15.56
N PRO A 279 -14.50 -19.78 -15.00
CA PRO A 279 -14.59 -20.03 -13.55
C PRO A 279 -13.37 -20.71 -12.94
N ARG A 280 -12.57 -21.39 -13.76
CA ARG A 280 -11.34 -22.07 -13.36
C ARG A 280 -10.31 -21.12 -12.73
N LEU A 281 -10.29 -19.87 -13.18
CA LEU A 281 -9.42 -18.81 -12.65
C LEU A 281 -10.14 -17.85 -11.69
N ASP A 282 -11.37 -18.19 -11.25
CA ASP A 282 -12.04 -17.40 -10.22
C ASP A 282 -11.22 -17.45 -8.93
N CYS A 283 -10.93 -16.29 -8.36
CA CYS A 283 -10.02 -16.18 -7.23
C CYS A 283 -10.54 -15.20 -6.17
N THR A 284 -10.51 -15.64 -4.92
CA THR A 284 -10.92 -14.82 -3.77
C THR A 284 -9.77 -14.03 -3.16
N HIS A 285 -8.51 -14.35 -3.50
CA HIS A 285 -7.31 -13.67 -3.03
C HIS A 285 -7.36 -12.20 -3.43
N GLU A 286 -6.84 -11.29 -2.62
CA GLU A 286 -6.98 -9.86 -2.89
C GLU A 286 -5.98 -9.38 -3.95
N GLU A 287 -4.75 -9.89 -3.91
CA GLU A 287 -3.61 -9.29 -4.59
C GLU A 287 -3.24 -9.97 -5.88
N ALA A 288 -2.74 -9.18 -6.83
CA ALA A 288 -2.27 -9.70 -8.10
C ALA A 288 -1.07 -10.64 -7.96
N ASP A 289 -0.20 -10.46 -6.97
CA ASP A 289 1.01 -11.28 -6.79
C ASP A 289 0.70 -12.75 -6.47
N ASP A 290 -0.18 -13.01 -5.51
CA ASP A 290 -0.66 -14.36 -5.18
C ASP A 290 -1.41 -14.99 -6.35
N ARG A 291 -2.28 -14.19 -7.00
CA ARG A 291 -3.06 -14.63 -8.17
C ARG A 291 -2.15 -15.02 -9.34
N MET A 292 -1.04 -14.32 -9.55
CA MET A 292 -0.08 -14.66 -10.59
C MET A 292 0.51 -16.06 -10.39
N MET A 293 0.78 -16.47 -9.14
CA MET A 293 1.25 -17.84 -8.85
C MET A 293 0.19 -18.87 -9.21
N PHE A 294 -1.08 -18.59 -8.91
CA PHE A 294 -2.21 -19.45 -9.27
C PHE A 294 -2.37 -19.58 -10.79
N HIS A 295 -2.21 -18.49 -11.53
CA HIS A 295 -2.24 -18.52 -13.00
C HIS A 295 -1.12 -19.38 -13.59
N ILE A 296 0.11 -19.32 -13.05
CA ILE A 296 1.19 -20.22 -13.46
C ILE A 296 0.77 -21.67 -13.22
N GLN A 297 0.29 -21.99 -12.02
CA GLN A 297 -0.13 -23.34 -11.68
C GLN A 297 -1.23 -23.86 -12.60
N ASP A 298 -2.21 -23.01 -12.94
CA ASP A 298 -3.28 -23.34 -13.87
C ASP A 298 -2.76 -23.65 -15.27
N ILE A 299 -1.82 -22.86 -15.80
CA ILE A 299 -1.18 -23.11 -17.10
C ILE A 299 -0.47 -24.46 -17.08
N LEU A 300 0.34 -24.73 -16.04
CA LEU A 300 1.10 -25.97 -15.92
C LEU A 300 0.21 -27.21 -15.76
N CYS A 301 -0.98 -27.08 -15.15
CA CYS A 301 -1.93 -28.18 -15.05
C CYS A 301 -2.65 -28.54 -16.36
N HIS A 302 -2.70 -27.63 -17.33
CA HIS A 302 -3.51 -27.80 -18.54
C HIS A 302 -2.71 -27.88 -19.83
N ARG A 303 -1.42 -27.55 -19.78
CA ARG A 303 -0.50 -27.79 -20.89
C ARG A 303 0.16 -29.14 -20.69
N ASN A 304 0.22 -29.92 -21.78
CA ASN A 304 0.87 -31.23 -21.80
C ASN A 304 2.30 -31.18 -22.36
N ASP A 305 2.73 -30.00 -22.81
CA ASP A 305 4.03 -29.78 -23.44
C ASP A 305 4.95 -28.95 -22.53
N PRO A 306 6.28 -29.09 -22.68
CA PRO A 306 7.25 -28.22 -22.04
C PRO A 306 6.89 -26.74 -22.20
N THR A 307 6.70 -26.07 -21.08
CA THR A 307 6.09 -24.74 -21.01
C THR A 307 7.10 -23.70 -20.58
N SER A 308 7.14 -22.60 -21.32
CA SER A 308 7.90 -21.39 -21.01
C SER A 308 6.94 -20.25 -20.69
N ILE A 309 7.22 -19.50 -19.62
CA ILE A 309 6.32 -18.44 -19.12
C ILE A 309 7.10 -17.15 -18.89
N THR A 310 6.54 -16.04 -19.36
CA THR A 310 7.04 -14.69 -19.04
C THR A 310 6.08 -13.96 -18.12
N LEU A 311 6.60 -13.35 -17.04
CA LEU A 311 5.84 -12.51 -16.13
C LEU A 311 6.30 -11.06 -16.19
N LEU A 312 5.34 -10.15 -16.15
CA LEU A 312 5.58 -8.71 -16.03
C LEU A 312 5.13 -8.25 -14.66
N SER A 313 6.07 -8.03 -13.74
CA SER A 313 5.80 -7.35 -12.47
C SER A 313 7.03 -6.59 -11.96
N GLY A 314 6.78 -5.46 -11.30
CA GLY A 314 7.82 -4.67 -10.62
C GLY A 314 7.97 -5.01 -9.14
N ASP A 315 7.06 -5.81 -8.57
CA ASP A 315 7.06 -6.09 -7.14
C ASP A 315 8.22 -7.01 -6.74
N THR A 316 8.70 -6.86 -5.51
CA THR A 316 9.68 -7.79 -4.92
C THR A 316 9.02 -8.99 -4.31
N ASP A 317 7.78 -8.87 -3.87
CA ASP A 317 7.03 -9.98 -3.31
C ASP A 317 6.79 -11.04 -4.40
N VAL A 318 6.37 -10.61 -5.61
CA VAL A 318 6.31 -11.48 -6.81
C VAL A 318 7.65 -12.15 -7.12
N PHE A 319 8.76 -11.40 -7.09
CA PHE A 319 10.08 -11.98 -7.38
C PHE A 319 10.47 -13.07 -6.37
N VAL A 320 10.23 -12.83 -5.08
CA VAL A 320 10.50 -13.79 -4.00
C VAL A 320 9.60 -15.02 -4.14
N CYS A 321 8.31 -14.83 -4.37
CA CYS A 321 7.35 -15.92 -4.56
C CYS A 321 7.73 -16.80 -5.76
N LEU A 322 8.06 -16.19 -6.91
CA LEU A 322 8.45 -16.95 -8.11
C LEU A 322 9.71 -17.81 -7.88
N LEU A 323 10.73 -17.28 -7.19
CA LEU A 323 11.94 -18.05 -6.89
C LEU A 323 11.65 -19.25 -5.97
N TYR A 324 10.81 -19.05 -4.95
CA TYR A 324 10.37 -20.13 -4.07
C TYR A 324 9.55 -21.18 -4.83
N HIS A 325 8.49 -20.76 -5.53
CA HIS A 325 7.60 -21.70 -6.24
C HIS A 325 8.33 -22.45 -7.35
N LEU A 326 9.23 -21.80 -8.10
CA LEU A 326 10.01 -22.47 -9.14
C LEU A 326 10.90 -23.59 -8.57
N SER A 327 11.54 -23.35 -7.43
CA SER A 327 12.48 -24.30 -6.82
C SER A 327 11.81 -25.39 -5.99
N ILE A 328 10.59 -25.15 -5.47
CA ILE A 328 9.90 -26.04 -4.55
C ILE A 328 8.69 -26.70 -5.21
N ASN A 329 7.76 -25.92 -5.77
CA ASN A 329 6.44 -26.39 -6.19
C ASN A 329 6.37 -26.80 -7.66
N TRP A 330 7.14 -26.14 -8.53
CA TRP A 330 7.13 -26.38 -9.98
C TRP A 330 8.35 -27.14 -10.50
N LEU A 331 9.23 -27.61 -9.62
CA LEU A 331 10.47 -28.30 -9.98
C LEU A 331 10.25 -29.55 -10.87
N TYR A 332 9.12 -30.24 -10.67
CA TYR A 332 8.74 -31.45 -11.39
C TYR A 332 7.53 -31.25 -12.31
N GLN A 333 7.15 -30.00 -12.54
CA GLN A 333 6.19 -29.65 -13.58
C GLN A 333 7.00 -29.27 -14.82
N ASP A 334 6.49 -29.51 -16.02
CA ASP A 334 7.20 -29.31 -17.30
C ASP A 334 7.49 -27.81 -17.62
N LEU A 335 7.73 -26.97 -16.61
CA LEU A 335 8.16 -25.59 -16.70
C LEU A 335 9.65 -25.53 -17.03
N THR A 336 9.98 -25.31 -18.30
CA THR A 336 11.37 -25.26 -18.78
C THR A 336 12.03 -23.92 -18.50
N GLU A 337 11.29 -22.83 -18.76
CA GLU A 337 11.82 -21.48 -18.61
C GLU A 337 10.80 -20.56 -17.93
N LEU A 338 11.27 -19.86 -16.92
CA LEU A 338 10.53 -18.79 -16.25
C LEU A 338 11.30 -17.48 -16.34
N TRP A 339 10.64 -16.46 -16.89
CA TRP A 339 11.22 -15.14 -17.12
C TRP A 339 10.46 -14.07 -16.34
N LEU A 340 11.17 -13.18 -15.65
CA LEU A 340 10.57 -12.03 -14.98
C LEU A 340 11.06 -10.72 -15.59
N ILE A 341 10.12 -9.93 -16.10
CA ILE A 341 10.36 -8.60 -16.63
C ILE A 341 10.03 -7.59 -15.54
N ARG A 342 11.09 -7.04 -14.94
CA ARG A 342 10.97 -5.93 -13.98
C ARG A 342 11.19 -4.62 -14.71
N ASN A 343 10.45 -3.61 -14.31
CA ASN A 343 10.60 -2.27 -14.86
C ASN A 343 10.79 -1.29 -13.72
N SER A 344 12.03 -0.80 -13.60
CA SER A 344 12.39 0.18 -12.58
C SER A 344 12.65 1.52 -13.27
N GLY A 345 11.69 2.45 -13.14
CA GLY A 345 11.75 3.73 -13.82
C GLY A 345 11.78 3.60 -15.35
N LEU A 346 12.86 4.07 -15.97
CA LEU A 346 13.06 4.05 -17.43
C LEU A 346 13.75 2.78 -17.95
N LYS A 347 14.22 1.88 -17.06
CA LYS A 347 14.99 0.70 -17.44
C LYS A 347 14.14 -0.56 -17.31
N ARG A 348 14.03 -1.28 -18.42
CA ARG A 348 13.51 -2.65 -18.48
C ARG A 348 14.64 -3.61 -18.13
N SER A 349 14.38 -4.57 -17.27
CA SER A 349 15.30 -5.66 -16.94
C SER A 349 14.56 -6.98 -17.11
N ILE A 350 15.14 -7.88 -17.89
CA ILE A 350 14.63 -9.24 -18.09
C ILE A 350 15.50 -10.18 -17.25
N LEU A 351 14.87 -11.05 -16.46
CA LEU A 351 15.55 -11.93 -15.51
C LEU A 351 15.19 -13.39 -15.81
N PRO A 352 16.17 -14.26 -16.14
CA PRO A 352 15.97 -15.70 -16.26
C PRO A 352 15.88 -16.34 -14.87
N LEU A 353 14.67 -16.54 -14.35
CA LEU A 353 14.50 -17.06 -12.98
C LEU A 353 15.00 -18.51 -12.84
N HIS A 354 14.94 -19.30 -13.91
CA HIS A 354 15.44 -20.67 -13.95
C HIS A 354 16.97 -20.75 -13.75
N GLU A 355 17.73 -19.82 -14.33
CA GLU A 355 19.19 -19.70 -14.10
C GLU A 355 19.50 -19.13 -12.71
N ILE A 356 18.74 -18.12 -12.27
CA ILE A 356 18.90 -17.53 -10.94
C ILE A 356 18.65 -18.58 -9.85
N CYS A 357 17.61 -19.40 -9.98
CA CYS A 357 17.32 -20.46 -9.03
C CYS A 357 18.45 -21.49 -8.94
N THR A 358 19.00 -21.89 -10.09
CA THR A 358 20.15 -22.80 -10.17
C THR A 358 21.37 -22.23 -9.43
N THR A 359 21.59 -20.92 -9.53
CA THR A 359 22.73 -20.24 -8.90
C THR A 359 22.57 -20.07 -7.40
N LEU A 360 21.37 -19.68 -6.95
CA LEU A 360 21.12 -19.38 -5.54
C LEU A 360 21.02 -20.64 -4.68
N GLY A 361 20.67 -21.78 -5.28
CA GLY A 361 20.57 -23.06 -4.60
C GLY A 361 19.29 -23.22 -3.77
N ARG A 362 18.82 -24.47 -3.65
CA ARG A 362 17.50 -24.79 -3.11
C ARG A 362 17.29 -24.36 -1.66
N ASP A 363 18.29 -24.53 -0.81
CA ASP A 363 18.16 -24.27 0.63
C ASP A 363 17.90 -22.78 0.92
N LEU A 364 18.60 -21.88 0.22
CA LEU A 364 18.36 -20.45 0.31
C LEU A 364 16.96 -20.10 -0.18
N LEU A 365 16.56 -20.64 -1.34
CA LEU A 365 15.27 -20.34 -1.95
C LEU A 365 14.09 -20.79 -1.08
N LYS A 366 14.19 -21.97 -0.44
CA LYS A 366 13.20 -22.49 0.50
C LYS A 366 12.97 -21.53 1.68
N CYS A 367 14.02 -20.85 2.12
CA CYS A 367 13.94 -19.93 3.25
C CYS A 367 13.50 -18.50 2.88
N LEU A 368 13.42 -18.15 1.59
CA LEU A 368 13.14 -16.77 1.18
C LEU A 368 11.80 -16.21 1.70
N PRO A 369 10.68 -16.96 1.71
CA PRO A 369 9.42 -16.45 2.28
C PRO A 369 9.56 -16.12 3.76
N ALA A 370 10.15 -17.03 4.55
CA ALA A 370 10.39 -16.84 5.98
C ALA A 370 11.33 -15.65 6.23
N LEU A 371 12.46 -15.60 5.51
CA LEU A 371 13.39 -14.48 5.56
C LEU A 371 12.69 -13.16 5.23
N HIS A 372 11.87 -13.14 4.18
CA HIS A 372 11.14 -11.94 3.75
C HIS A 372 10.13 -11.48 4.81
N ALA A 373 9.39 -12.40 5.42
CA ALA A 373 8.44 -12.10 6.48
C ALA A 373 9.14 -11.64 7.78
N LEU A 374 10.14 -12.37 8.27
CA LEU A 374 10.80 -12.10 9.55
C LEU A 374 11.59 -10.77 9.56
N THR A 375 12.04 -10.30 8.40
CA THR A 375 12.81 -9.05 8.26
C THR A 375 11.96 -7.87 7.79
N GLY A 376 10.64 -8.02 7.85
CA GLY A 376 9.64 -7.00 7.52
C GLY A 376 9.16 -7.04 6.07
N CYS A 377 7.84 -7.15 5.88
CA CYS A 377 7.14 -7.05 4.61
C CYS A 377 5.94 -6.09 4.73
N ASP A 378 4.87 -6.26 3.94
CA ASP A 378 3.67 -5.41 4.09
C ASP A 378 2.86 -5.72 5.35
N THR A 379 2.95 -6.96 5.84
CA THR A 379 2.16 -7.46 6.99
C THR A 379 2.99 -7.60 8.27
N THR A 380 4.31 -7.54 8.18
CA THR A 380 5.23 -7.69 9.32
C THR A 380 6.17 -6.50 9.47
N SER A 381 6.57 -6.21 10.71
CA SER A 381 7.53 -5.13 10.97
C SER A 381 8.97 -5.50 10.63
N LYS A 382 9.76 -4.50 10.26
CA LYS A 382 11.21 -4.65 10.10
C LYS A 382 11.90 -4.80 11.47
N ILE A 383 12.33 -6.02 11.76
CA ILE A 383 13.20 -6.35 12.91
C ILE A 383 14.68 -6.15 12.54
N SER A 384 15.12 -6.68 11.40
CA SER A 384 16.50 -6.55 10.89
C SER A 384 16.54 -6.10 9.42
N THR A 385 17.72 -5.98 8.82
CA THR A 385 17.88 -5.63 7.40
C THR A 385 17.83 -6.88 6.51
N LYS A 386 17.31 -6.73 5.29
CA LYS A 386 17.30 -7.80 4.27
C LYS A 386 18.71 -8.32 3.98
N MET A 387 19.70 -7.42 3.95
CA MET A 387 21.11 -7.75 3.78
C MET A 387 21.64 -8.61 4.95
N SER A 388 21.41 -8.19 6.19
CA SER A 388 21.89 -8.94 7.36
C SER A 388 21.31 -10.35 7.37
N ALA A 389 20.02 -10.49 7.11
CA ALA A 389 19.38 -11.80 7.06
C ALA A 389 19.91 -12.69 5.93
N LEU A 390 20.19 -12.12 4.76
CA LEU A 390 20.80 -12.86 3.65
C LEU A 390 22.24 -13.28 3.99
N ASN A 391 22.99 -12.47 4.75
CA ASN A 391 24.32 -12.85 5.22
C ASN A 391 24.27 -13.93 6.30
N THR A 392 23.32 -13.83 7.25
CA THR A 392 23.11 -14.82 8.30
C THR A 392 22.76 -16.17 7.70
N ILE A 393 21.78 -16.23 6.80
CA ILE A 393 21.30 -17.52 6.27
C ILE A 393 22.36 -18.27 5.44
N ARG A 394 23.33 -17.54 4.90
CA ARG A 394 24.45 -18.11 4.13
C ARG A 394 25.58 -18.64 5.01
N LYS A 395 25.53 -18.40 6.32
CA LYS A 395 26.47 -19.05 7.25
C LYS A 395 26.11 -20.54 7.37
N PRO A 396 27.10 -21.41 7.67
CA PRO A 396 26.84 -22.82 7.91
C PRO A 396 25.72 -23.02 8.94
N ASP A 397 24.83 -23.96 8.67
CA ASP A 397 23.70 -24.39 9.52
C ASP A 397 22.59 -23.34 9.79
N ASP A 398 22.81 -22.07 9.51
CA ASP A 398 21.85 -20.99 9.83
C ASP A 398 20.58 -21.03 8.97
N ALA A 399 20.63 -21.64 7.78
CA ALA A 399 19.42 -21.90 6.97
C ALA A 399 18.42 -22.80 7.69
N SER A 400 18.91 -23.78 8.47
CA SER A 400 18.04 -24.73 9.19
C SER A 400 17.14 -24.06 10.23
N LEU A 401 17.51 -22.85 10.69
CA LEU A 401 16.75 -22.08 11.68
C LEU A 401 15.40 -21.61 11.15
N ILE A 402 15.23 -21.45 9.83
CA ILE A 402 13.99 -20.93 9.24
C ILE A 402 13.49 -21.75 8.05
N ILE A 403 14.17 -22.84 7.67
CA ILE A 403 13.81 -23.68 6.52
C ILE A 403 12.47 -24.41 6.68
N ASN A 404 11.99 -24.55 7.92
CA ASN A 404 10.74 -25.23 8.28
C ASN A 404 9.74 -24.25 8.91
N PHE A 405 9.90 -22.95 8.65
CA PHE A 405 9.01 -21.93 9.19
C PHE A 405 7.58 -22.02 8.62
N ASP A 406 7.41 -22.66 7.47
CA ASP A 406 6.14 -22.91 6.80
C ASP A 406 5.47 -24.25 7.22
N CYS A 407 5.97 -24.93 8.26
CA CYS A 407 5.41 -26.20 8.69
C CYS A 407 3.95 -26.06 9.20
N PRO A 408 3.02 -26.92 8.72
CA PRO A 408 1.66 -26.93 9.21
C PRO A 408 1.59 -27.39 10.68
N PRO A 409 0.48 -27.10 11.39
CA PRO A 409 0.31 -27.43 12.80
C PRO A 409 0.57 -28.93 13.10
N PRO A 410 1.01 -29.28 14.33
CA PRO A 410 1.02 -28.45 15.53
C PRO A 410 2.25 -27.54 15.64
N ILE A 411 2.02 -26.30 16.08
CA ILE A 411 3.09 -25.34 16.39
C ILE A 411 3.75 -25.80 17.69
N THR A 412 4.95 -26.36 17.61
CA THR A 412 5.79 -26.70 18.77
C THR A 412 6.67 -25.52 19.15
N ASP A 413 7.19 -25.48 20.38
CA ASP A 413 8.07 -24.41 20.85
C ASP A 413 9.29 -24.21 19.94
N SER A 414 9.82 -25.31 19.38
CA SER A 414 10.92 -25.28 18.40
C SER A 414 10.61 -24.49 17.12
N VAL A 415 9.33 -24.39 16.71
CA VAL A 415 8.91 -23.59 15.53
C VAL A 415 9.03 -22.09 15.81
N ILE A 416 9.07 -21.68 17.08
CA ILE A 416 9.23 -20.30 17.51
C ILE A 416 10.70 -20.01 17.84
N GLU A 417 11.33 -20.89 18.61
CA GLU A 417 12.71 -20.71 19.09
C GLU A 417 13.73 -20.60 17.96
N LEU A 418 13.60 -21.41 16.89
CA LEU A 418 14.55 -21.41 15.79
C LEU A 418 14.52 -20.09 14.97
N PRO A 419 13.35 -19.59 14.52
CA PRO A 419 13.26 -18.26 13.90
C PRO A 419 13.67 -17.11 14.82
N GLU A 420 13.39 -17.21 16.11
CA GLU A 420 13.83 -16.21 17.09
C GLU A 420 15.36 -16.16 17.15
N LEU A 421 16.01 -17.32 17.27
CA LEU A 421 17.47 -17.44 17.22
C LEU A 421 18.04 -16.87 15.91
N PHE A 422 17.37 -17.12 14.77
CA PHE A 422 17.74 -16.52 13.50
C PHE A 422 17.68 -14.98 13.54
N LEU A 423 16.62 -14.41 14.11
CA LEU A 423 16.47 -12.96 14.26
C LEU A 423 17.55 -12.36 15.16
N VAL A 424 17.89 -13.02 16.27
CA VAL A 424 18.98 -12.62 17.16
C VAL A 424 20.31 -12.58 16.40
N LYS A 425 20.62 -13.62 15.61
CA LYS A 425 21.82 -13.65 14.76
C LYS A 425 21.83 -12.51 13.74
N CYS A 426 20.68 -12.20 13.14
CA CYS A 426 20.53 -11.08 12.21
C CYS A 426 20.73 -9.71 12.86
N LEU A 427 20.42 -9.56 14.15
CA LEU A 427 20.66 -8.32 14.90
C LEU A 427 22.12 -8.19 15.31
N ASN A 428 22.74 -9.27 15.79
CA ASN A 428 24.15 -9.28 16.16
C ASN A 428 25.08 -8.95 14.99
N ALA A 429 24.76 -9.42 13.77
CA ALA A 429 25.50 -9.09 12.55
C ALA A 429 25.43 -7.61 12.13
N ILE A 430 24.57 -6.80 12.75
CA ILE A 430 24.50 -5.35 12.55
C ILE A 430 25.33 -4.61 13.61
N LEU A 431 25.49 -5.20 14.79
CA LEU A 431 26.13 -4.59 15.96
C LEU A 431 27.65 -4.88 16.04
N GLY A 432 28.10 -5.98 15.46
CA GLY A 432 29.52 -6.28 15.23
C GLY A 432 29.97 -5.81 13.87
#